data_AF-A0A356GNY2-F1
#
_entry.id   AF-A0A356GNY2-F1
#
_cell.length_a   1.000
_cell.length_b   1.000
_cell.length_c   1.000
_cell.angle_alpha   90.00
_cell.angle_beta   90.00
_cell.angle_gamma   90.00
#
_symmetry.space_group_name_H-M   'P 1'
#
loop_
_entity.id
_entity.type
_entity.pdbx_description
1 polymer ?
#
loop_
_entity_poly.entity_id
_entity_poly.type
_entity_poly.pdbx_seq_one_letter_code
_entity_poly.pdbx_strand_id
1 'polypeptide(L)' 'MLRIRNLEAGYGRLKVLRKVSMHINPGEIVTVIGANGAG' A
#
# COMPACT_ATOMS: atom_id res chain seq x y z
N MET A 1 10.43 -9.97 7.18
CA MET A 1 10.09 -8.55 7.43
C MET A 1 9.80 -7.90 6.09
N LEU A 2 8.61 -7.35 5.89
CA LEU A 2 8.26 -6.52 4.74
C LEU A 2 8.23 -5.05 5.17
N ARG A 3 8.81 -4.15 4.36
CA ARG A 3 8.75 -2.71 4.61
C ARG A 3 8.56 -1.94 3.32
N ILE A 4 7.48 -1.18 3.26
CA ILE A 4 7.10 -0.25 2.20
C ILE A 4 7.24 1.16 2.74
N ARG A 5 7.88 2.07 2.00
CA ARG A 5 8.05 3.47 2.38
C ARG A 5 7.67 4.36 1.21
N ASN A 6 6.75 5.28 1.45
CA ASN A 6 6.32 6.32 0.51
C ASN A 6 6.04 5.82 -0.92
N LEU A 7 5.41 4.64 -1.03
CA LEU A 7 5.09 4.04 -2.33
C LEU A 7 4.12 4.94 -3.10
N GLU A 8 4.51 5.23 -4.34
CA GLU A 8 3.69 5.92 -5.33
C GLU A 8 3.58 5.03 -6.56
N ALA A 9 2.36 4.73 -6.98
CA ALA A 9 2.13 3.87 -8.14
C ALA A 9 0.76 4.14 -8.78
N GLY A 10 0.59 3.68 -10.01
CA GLY A 10 -0.66 3.78 -10.73
C GLY A 10 -0.54 3.38 -12.20
N TYR A 11 -1.54 3.75 -13.00
CA TYR A 11 -1.68 3.37 -14.39
C TYR A 11 -1.57 4.59 -15.31
N GLY A 12 -0.49 4.68 -16.08
CA GLY A 12 -0.24 5.82 -16.97
C GLY A 12 -0.23 7.13 -16.20
N ARG A 13 -1.21 8.01 -16.49
CA ARG A 13 -1.37 9.30 -15.80
C ARG A 13 -2.14 9.22 -14.50
N LEU A 14 -2.82 8.10 -14.23
CA LEU A 14 -3.62 7.92 -13.03
C LEU A 14 -2.73 7.45 -11.88
N LYS A 15 -2.59 8.28 -10.84
CA LYS A 15 -1.90 7.91 -9.59
C LYS A 15 -2.90 7.36 -8.58
N VAL A 16 -2.74 6.09 -8.23
CA VAL A 16 -3.65 5.34 -7.36
C VAL A 16 -3.07 5.28 -5.94
N LEU A 17 -1.84 4.77 -5.79
CA LEU A 17 -1.11 4.78 -4.52
C LEU A 17 -0.40 6.12 -4.32
N ARG A 18 -0.62 6.75 -3.16
CA ARG A 18 -0.10 8.08 -2.80
C ARG A 18 0.68 8.02 -1.49
N LYS A 19 2.01 7.91 -1.59
CA LYS A 19 2.95 7.90 -0.46
C LYS A 19 2.61 6.85 0.61
N VAL A 20 2.17 5.66 0.19
CA VAL A 20 1.77 4.60 1.11
C VAL A 20 2.99 4.01 1.81
N SER A 21 2.93 3.87 3.14
CA SER A 21 3.98 3.23 3.94
C SER A 21 3.36 2.14 4.80
N MET A 22 4.02 0.98 4.88
CA MET A 22 3.56 -0.18 5.65
C MET A 22 4.77 -0.98 6.14
N HIS A 23 4.63 -1.65 7.27
CA HIS A 23 5.57 -2.67 7.73
C HIS A 23 4.80 -3.91 8.16
N ILE A 24 5.42 -5.08 7.96
CA ILE A 24 4.90 -6.37 8.43
C ILE A 24 6.08 -7.16 8.99
N ASN A 25 5.99 -7.53 10.27
CA ASN A 25 6.99 -8.35 10.95
C ASN A 25 6.78 -9.85 10.62
N PRO A 26 7.82 -10.69 10.79
CA PRO A 26 7.65 -12.13 10.66
C PRO A 26 6.54 -12.66 11.58
N GLY A 27 5.60 -13.44 11.02
CA GLY A 27 4.48 -14.02 11.75
C GLY A 27 3.24 -13.11 11.90
N GLU A 28 3.30 -11.84 11.48
CA GLU A 28 2.13 -10.95 11.49
C GLU A 28 1.20 -11.21 10.30
N ILE A 29 -0.11 -11.22 10.58
CA ILE A 29 -1.17 -11.23 9.56
C ILE A 29 -1.80 -9.84 9.56
N VAL A 30 -1.78 -9.18 8.40
CA VAL A 30 -2.33 -7.83 8.22
C VAL A 30 -3.41 -7.87 7.15
N THR A 31 -4.53 -7.23 7.41
CA THR A 31 -5.62 -7.04 6.44
C THR A 31 -5.74 -5.56 6.09
N VAL A 32 -5.88 -5.28 4.80
CA VAL A 32 -6.17 -3.93 4.29
C VAL A 32 -7.64 -3.89 3.89
N ILE A 33 -8.37 -2.88 4.35
CA ILE A 33 -9.79 -2.66 4.02
C ILE A 33 -9.96 -1.29 3.36
N GLY A 34 -10.98 -1.16 2.52
CA GLY A 34 -11.31 0.09 1.85
C GLY A 34 -12.40 -0.11 0.80
N ALA A 35 -12.98 1.00 0.36
CA ALA A 35 -13.87 0.99 -0.80
C ALA A 35 -13.12 0.59 -2.08
N ASN A 36 -13.85 0.15 -3.10
CA ASN A 36 -13.25 -0.09 -4.42
C ASN A 36 -12.58 1.20 -4.92
N GLY A 37 -11.31 1.10 -5.31
CA GLY A 37 -10.50 2.23 -5.79
C GLY A 37 -9.92 3.13 -4.69
N ALA A 38 -9.95 2.74 -3.41
CA ALA A 38 -9.42 3.55 -2.30
C ALA A 38 -7.89 3.73 -2.31
N GLY A 39 -7.16 2.92 -3.09
CA GLY A 39 -5.70 2.96 -3.19
C GLY A 39 -5.18 2.08 -4.29
#